data_AF-A0AAN8WV05-F1
#
_entry.id   AF-A0AAN8WV05-F1
#
_cell.length_a   1.000
_cell.length_b   1.000
_cell.length_c   1.000
_cell.angle_alpha   90.00
_cell.angle_beta   90.00
_cell.angle_gamma   90.00
#
_symmetry.space_group_name_H-M   'P 1'
#
loop_
_entity.id
_entity.type
_entity.pdbx_description
1 polymer ?
#
loop_
_entity_poly.entity_id
_entity_poly.type
_entity_poly.pdbx_seq_one_letter_code
_entity_poly.pdbx_strand_id
1 'polypeptide(L)'
;MISLQSLEKLHFHSSPHSSCPDIPQSCDGAMNNPGPNPQILYGALVGGPDENDYYVDDRNDYVHNEVACDYNAGFTAALGGMVENNLYNSV
;
A
#
# COMPACT_ATOMS: atom_id res chain seq x y z
N MET A 1 -13.23 6.77 2.85
CA MET A 1 -12.89 6.80 1.39
C MET A 1 -11.71 5.84 1.15
N ILE A 2 -11.69 4.96 0.13
CA ILE A 2 -10.54 4.03 -0.10
C ILE A 2 -9.32 4.87 -0.48
N SER A 3 -8.31 4.89 0.39
CA SER A 3 -7.09 5.65 0.14
C SER A 3 -6.21 4.87 -0.83
N LEU A 4 -6.33 5.17 -2.13
CA LEU A 4 -5.45 4.70 -3.19
C LEU A 4 -4.11 5.44 -3.08
N GLN A 5 -3.27 4.96 -2.18
CA GLN A 5 -2.01 5.61 -1.80
C GLN A 5 -0.80 5.17 -2.65
N SER A 6 -1.01 4.26 -3.61
CA SER A 6 0.07 3.61 -4.35
C SER A 6 0.87 4.51 -5.34
N LEU A 7 0.57 5.82 -5.42
CA LEU A 7 1.21 6.75 -6.33
C LEU A 7 2.26 7.68 -5.68
N GLU A 8 2.41 7.64 -4.34
CA GLU A 8 3.40 8.44 -3.61
C GLU A 8 4.36 7.55 -2.80
N LYS A 9 5.55 8.07 -2.48
CA LYS A 9 6.47 7.41 -1.55
C LYS A 9 5.93 7.57 -0.13
N LEU A 10 5.51 6.45 0.48
CA LEU A 10 4.83 6.42 1.78
C LEU A 10 5.48 5.42 2.73
N HIS A 11 5.04 5.45 3.98
CA HIS A 11 5.57 4.64 5.07
C HIS A 11 4.77 3.34 5.23
N PHE A 12 4.87 2.41 4.27
CA PHE A 12 4.14 1.14 4.37
C PHE A 12 4.73 0.24 5.47
N HIS A 13 3.84 -0.29 6.33
CA HIS A 13 4.17 -1.38 7.24
C HIS A 13 4.24 -2.69 6.43
N SER A 14 5.41 -2.94 5.83
CA SER A 14 5.70 -4.15 5.07
C SER A 14 6.99 -4.79 5.58
N SER A 15 7.01 -6.12 5.67
CA SER A 15 8.24 -6.92 5.84
C SER A 15 9.37 -6.36 4.96
N PRO A 16 10.65 -6.36 5.43
CA PRO A 16 11.69 -5.41 5.05
C PRO A 16 12.15 -5.58 3.60
N HIS A 17 11.31 -5.17 2.65
CA HIS A 17 11.59 -5.19 1.22
C HIS A 17 11.46 -3.78 0.68
N SER A 18 10.27 -3.17 0.75
CA SER A 18 10.08 -1.82 0.22
C SER A 18 10.76 -0.74 1.08
N SER A 19 10.93 -0.99 2.38
CA SER A 19 11.62 -0.09 3.31
C SER A 19 13.14 -0.15 3.21
N CYS A 20 13.73 -1.14 2.52
CA CYS A 20 15.18 -1.24 2.34
C CYS A 20 15.70 -0.15 1.38
N PRO A 21 16.88 0.43 1.67
CA PRO A 21 17.61 1.26 0.71
C PRO A 21 18.15 0.43 -0.47
N ASP A 22 18.64 1.12 -1.50
CA ASP A 22 19.34 0.48 -2.62
C ASP A 22 20.66 -0.15 -2.16
N ILE A 23 21.00 -1.29 -2.76
CA ILE A 23 22.32 -1.94 -2.60
C ILE A 23 23.39 -0.94 -3.06
N PRO A 24 24.48 -0.72 -2.29
CA PRO A 24 25.07 -1.63 -1.29
C PRO A 24 24.71 -1.32 0.18
N GLN A 25 23.74 -0.46 0.47
CA GLN A 25 23.41 -0.12 1.85
C GLN A 25 22.76 -1.32 2.56
N SER A 26 23.10 -1.54 3.84
CA SER A 26 22.43 -2.56 4.65
C SER A 26 20.96 -2.18 4.87
N CYS A 27 20.08 -3.18 4.94
CA CYS A 27 18.67 -3.00 5.29
C CYS A 27 18.42 -3.07 6.81
N ASP A 28 19.46 -3.17 7.63
CA ASP A 28 19.32 -3.18 9.09
C ASP A 28 18.69 -1.88 9.59
N GLY A 29 17.63 -2.01 10.39
CA GLY A 29 16.92 -0.87 10.97
C GLY A 29 16.03 -0.09 10.00
N ALA A 30 15.79 -0.60 8.79
CA ALA A 30 14.97 0.05 7.76
C ALA A 30 13.57 0.46 8.25
N MET A 31 12.98 -0.30 9.19
CA MET A 31 11.68 0.02 9.79
C MET A 31 11.66 1.36 10.54
N ASN A 32 12.80 1.77 11.11
CA ASN A 32 12.92 2.97 11.94
C ASN A 32 13.36 4.21 11.14
N ASN A 33 13.50 4.11 9.82
CA ASN A 33 13.88 5.26 9.00
C ASN A 33 12.73 6.29 8.98
N PRO A 34 12.99 7.57 9.29
CA PRO A 34 11.95 8.60 9.41
C PRO A 34 11.42 9.11 8.05
N GLY A 35 12.04 8.69 6.95
CA GLY A 35 11.59 9.00 5.60
C GLY A 35 10.73 7.87 5.03
N PRO A 36 10.02 8.16 3.92
CA PRO A 36 9.15 7.17 3.28
C PRO A 36 9.96 5.97 2.77
N ASN A 37 9.27 4.90 2.42
CA ASN A 37 9.90 3.70 1.90
C ASN A 37 10.76 4.05 0.65
N PRO A 38 12.04 3.65 0.59
CA PRO A 38 12.90 3.96 -0.55
C PRO A 38 12.33 3.42 -1.87
N GLN A 39 11.75 2.22 -1.83
CA GLN A 39 11.09 1.58 -2.96
C GLN A 39 9.58 1.80 -2.90
N ILE A 40 8.98 2.12 -4.05
CA ILE A 40 7.53 2.26 -4.18
C ILE A 40 6.90 0.87 -4.28
N LEU A 41 5.92 0.58 -3.42
CA LEU A 41 5.14 -0.65 -3.47
C LEU A 41 3.89 -0.46 -4.35
N TYR A 42 4.08 -0.63 -5.66
CA TYR A 42 3.00 -0.45 -6.62
C TYR A 42 1.87 -1.48 -6.44
N GLY A 43 0.64 -1.00 -6.55
CA GLY A 43 -0.58 -1.80 -6.42
C GLY A 43 -0.99 -2.11 -4.98
N ALA A 44 -0.23 -1.68 -3.96
CA ALA A 44 -0.58 -1.98 -2.56
C ALA A 44 -1.80 -1.19 -2.08
N LEU A 45 -2.79 -1.93 -1.59
CA LEU A 45 -3.85 -1.42 -0.72
C LEU A 45 -3.42 -1.49 0.75
N VAL A 46 -3.42 -0.34 1.43
CA VAL A 46 -3.18 -0.22 2.87
C VAL A 46 -4.47 -0.43 3.67
N GLY A 47 -4.37 -0.65 4.98
CA GLY A 47 -5.52 -0.76 5.88
C GLY A 47 -6.49 0.42 5.77
N GLY A 48 -5.96 1.64 5.60
CA GLY A 48 -6.74 2.84 5.29
C GLY A 48 -7.06 3.67 6.53
N PRO A 49 -7.98 4.65 6.43
CA PRO A 49 -8.32 5.54 7.54
C PRO A 49 -9.23 4.89 8.60
N ASP A 50 -9.37 5.56 9.74
CA ASP A 50 -10.37 5.22 10.76
C ASP A 50 -11.81 5.59 10.34
N GLU A 51 -12.77 5.35 11.24
CA GLU A 51 -14.20 5.63 11.02
C GLU A 51 -14.54 7.12 10.80
N ASN A 52 -13.63 8.03 11.16
CA ASN A 52 -13.75 9.47 10.98
C ASN A 52 -12.95 9.97 9.77
N ASP A 53 -12.54 9.06 8.87
CA ASP A 53 -11.65 9.33 7.73
C ASP A 53 -10.27 9.89 8.14
N TYR A 54 -9.82 9.66 9.38
CA TYR A 54 -8.48 10.07 9.83
C TYR A 54 -7.42 9.04 9.44
N TYR A 55 -6.30 9.51 8.89
CA TYR A 55 -5.20 8.70 8.44
C TYR A 55 -3.86 9.41 8.71
N VAL A 56 -2.88 8.65 9.20
CA VAL A 56 -1.49 9.11 9.39
C VAL A 56 -0.58 8.14 8.68
N ASP A 57 0.30 8.66 7.82
CA ASP A 57 1.32 7.86 7.16
C ASP A 57 2.49 7.58 8.12
N ASP A 58 2.38 6.49 8.90
CA ASP A 58 3.40 6.02 9.84
C ASP A 58 3.69 4.53 9.64
N ARG A 59 4.97 4.17 9.42
CA ARG A 59 5.41 2.79 9.22
C ARG A 59 5.15 1.89 10.44
N ASN A 60 5.11 2.48 11.62
CA ASN A 60 4.88 1.76 12.87
C ASN A 60 3.39 1.54 13.14
N ASP A 61 2.49 2.20 12.39
CA ASP A 61 1.06 1.96 12.45
C ASP A 61 0.69 0.73 11.62
N TYR A 62 0.70 -0.42 12.28
CA TYR A 62 0.32 -1.70 11.68
C TYR A 62 -1.19 -1.84 11.45
N VAL A 63 -2.02 -0.85 11.81
CA VAL A 63 -3.46 -0.90 11.54
C VAL A 63 -3.76 -0.18 10.24
N HIS A 64 -3.32 1.07 10.12
CA HIS A 64 -3.67 1.91 8.98
C HIS A 64 -2.70 1.75 7.80
N ASN A 65 -1.42 1.42 8.06
CA ASN A 65 -0.35 1.28 7.05
C ASN A 65 0.06 -0.15 6.75
N GLU A 66 -0.61 -1.16 7.32
CA GLU A 66 -0.41 -2.56 6.96
C GLU A 66 -0.81 -2.82 5.51
N VAL A 67 -0.04 -3.68 4.86
CA VAL A 67 -0.29 -4.19 3.51
C VAL A 67 -0.24 -5.71 3.53
N ALA A 68 -1.25 -6.35 2.93
CA ALA A 68 -1.36 -7.80 2.90
C ALA A 68 -1.93 -8.31 1.57
N CYS A 69 -1.68 -9.59 1.26
CA CYS A 69 -2.13 -10.21 0.01
C CYS A 69 -3.67 -10.27 -0.09
N ASP A 70 -4.33 -10.55 1.02
CA ASP A 70 -5.78 -10.64 1.14
C ASP A 70 -6.48 -9.28 0.95
N TYR A 71 -5.85 -8.18 1.37
CA TYR A 71 -6.36 -6.82 1.10
C TYR A 71 -6.48 -6.58 -0.42
N ASN A 72 -5.48 -7.04 -1.18
CA ASN A 72 -5.43 -6.85 -2.64
C ASN A 72 -6.25 -7.87 -3.42
N ALA A 73 -6.54 -9.05 -2.85
CA ALA A 73 -7.25 -10.13 -3.55
C ALA A 73 -8.67 -9.70 -3.97
N GLY A 74 -9.48 -9.23 -3.02
CA GLY A 74 -10.86 -8.80 -3.29
C GLY A 74 -10.91 -7.53 -4.14
N PHE A 75 -10.03 -6.57 -3.85
CA PHE A 75 -9.92 -5.32 -4.61
C PHE A 75 -9.58 -5.56 -6.08
N THR A 76 -8.58 -6.40 -6.36
CA THR A 76 -8.19 -6.76 -7.73
C THR A 76 -9.32 -7.49 -8.47
N ALA A 77 -10.03 -8.41 -7.79
CA ALA A 77 -11.17 -9.10 -8.38
C ALA A 77 -12.32 -8.13 -8.72
N ALA A 78 -12.62 -7.18 -7.84
CA ALA A 78 -13.65 -6.17 -8.08
C ALA A 78 -13.30 -5.26 -9.26
N LEU A 79 -12.06 -4.81 -9.36
CA LEU A 79 -11.57 -4.05 -10.51
C LEU A 79 -11.69 -4.85 -11.81
N GLY A 80 -11.32 -6.13 -11.79
CA GLY A 80 -11.48 -7.02 -12.95
C GLY A 80 -12.94 -7.13 -13.41
N GLY A 81 -13.87 -7.34 -12.47
CA GLY A 81 -15.29 -7.41 -12.77
C GLY A 81 -15.87 -6.08 -13.29
N MET A 82 -15.40 -4.94 -12.80
CA MET A 82 -15.78 -3.63 -13.34
C MET A 82 -15.30 -3.43 -14.78
N VAL A 83 -14.06 -3.82 -15.08
CA VAL A 83 -13.52 -3.77 -16.43
C VAL A 83 -14.33 -4.66 -17.37
N GLU A 84 -14.61 -5.90 -16.97
CA GLU A 84 -15.44 -6.82 -17.75
C GLU A 84 -16.85 -6.27 -18.01
N ASN A 85 -17.53 -5.77 -16.97
CA ASN A 85 -18.86 -5.18 -17.10
C ASN A 85 -18.86 -3.94 -18.02
N ASN A 86 -17.82 -3.09 -17.94
CA ASN A 86 -17.70 -1.94 -18.82
C ASN A 86 -17.47 -2.34 -20.27
N LEU A 87 -16.70 -3.41 -20.52
CA LEU A 87 -16.51 -3.97 -21.86
C LEU A 87 -17.81 -4.57 -22.41
N TYR A 88 -18.60 -5.23 -21.56
CA TYR A 88 -19.91 -5.79 -21.95
C TYR A 88 -20.96 -4.72 -22.26
N ASN A 89 -20.96 -3.60 -21.54
CA ASN A 89 -21.90 -2.48 -21.78
C ASN A 89 -21.45 -1.52 -22.90
N SER A 90 -20.29 -1.76 -23.52
CA SER A 90 -19.76 -0.95 -24.62
C SER A 90 -20.00 -1.56 -26.02
N VAL A 91 -20.75 -2.67 -26.10
CA VAL A 91 -21.24 -3.32 -27.33
C VAL A 91 -22.76 -3.25 -27.41
#